data_AF-A0A7C4MU33-F1
#
_entry.id   AF-A0A7C4MU33-F1
#
_cell.length_a   1.000
_cell.length_b   1.000
_cell.length_c   1.000
_cell.angle_alpha   90.00
_cell.angle_beta   90.00
_cell.angle_gamma   90.00
#
_symmetry.space_group_name_H-M   'P 1'
#
loop_
_entity.id
_entity.type
_entity.pdbx_description
1 polymer ?
#
loop_
_entity_poly.entity_id
_entity_poly.type
_entity_poly.pdbx_seq_one_letter_code
_entity_poly.pdbx_strand_id
1 'polypeptide(L)' 'MPNIEPSDQPVESRQPIAPGVCLPWEVVSREWPKIEGDAELVRRVWEDLDSMAYTYIWQCLLSF' A
#
# COMPACT_ATOMS: atom_id res chain seq x y z
N MET A 1 -4.24 33.33 8.89
CA MET A 1 -3.76 31.97 8.56
C MET A 1 -4.76 31.00 9.16
N PRO A 2 -5.59 30.28 8.39
CA PRO A 2 -6.52 29.30 8.97
C PRO A 2 -5.71 28.13 9.55
N ASN A 3 -5.91 27.85 10.84
CA ASN A 3 -5.30 26.73 11.54
C ASN A 3 -5.79 25.41 10.92
N ILE A 4 -4.86 24.58 10.47
CA ILE A 4 -5.11 23.19 10.10
C ILE A 4 -5.12 22.42 11.42
N GLU A 5 -6.30 22.17 11.98
CA GLU A 5 -6.41 21.26 13.12
C GLU A 5 -5.97 19.86 12.67
N PRO A 6 -5.10 19.16 13.43
CA PRO A 6 -4.80 17.77 13.14
C PRO A 6 -6.10 16.99 13.24
N SER A 7 -6.58 16.42 12.13
CA SER A 7 -7.73 15.54 12.17
C SER A 7 -7.37 14.32 13.02
N ASP A 8 -7.86 14.27 14.26
CA ASP A 8 -7.85 13.13 15.19
C ASP A 8 -8.72 11.98 14.62
N GLN A 9 -8.40 11.52 13.41
CA GLN A 9 -8.93 10.26 12.91
C GLN A 9 -8.23 9.15 13.71
N PRO A 10 -8.98 8.22 14.33
CA PRO A 10 -8.37 7.08 14.99
C PRO A 10 -7.51 6.37 13.95
N VAL A 11 -6.20 6.26 14.20
CA VAL A 11 -5.30 5.51 13.34
C VAL A 11 -5.74 4.05 13.44
N GLU A 12 -6.58 3.63 12.51
CA GLU A 12 -7.17 2.30 12.46
C GLU A 12 -6.04 1.27 12.61
N SER A 13 -6.24 0.32 13.54
CA SER A 13 -5.20 -0.56 14.07
C SER A 13 -4.25 -1.04 12.97
N ARG A 14 -2.99 -0.58 13.00
CA ARG A 14 -1.94 -0.98 12.05
C ARG A 14 -1.83 -2.50 12.07
N GLN A 15 -2.46 -3.16 11.11
CA GLN A 15 -2.19 -4.56 10.82
C GLN A 15 -0.69 -4.68 10.55
N PRO A 16 0.01 -5.68 11.12
CA PRO A 16 1.43 -5.85 10.85
C PRO A 16 1.62 -6.10 9.35
N ILE A 17 2.27 -5.16 8.65
CA ILE A 17 2.61 -5.31 7.23
C ILE A 17 3.83 -6.22 7.16
N ALA A 18 3.78 -7.22 6.28
CA ALA A 18 4.90 -8.12 6.08
C ALA A 18 6.14 -7.36 5.54
N PRO A 19 7.37 -7.77 5.90
CA PRO A 19 8.57 -7.22 5.29
C PRO A 19 8.53 -7.40 3.77
N GLY A 20 8.91 -6.36 3.02
CA GLY A 20 8.87 -6.39 1.55
C GLY A 20 7.54 -5.96 0.94
N VAL A 21 6.52 -5.65 1.75
CA VAL A 21 5.20 -5.20 1.31
C VAL A 21 5.00 -3.75 1.75
N CYS A 22 4.50 -2.90 0.85
CA CYS A 22 4.05 -1.54 1.21
C CYS A 22 2.55 -1.52 1.47
N LEU A 23 1.76 -2.14 0.59
CA LEU A 23 0.30 -2.18 0.63
C LEU A 23 -0.22 -3.59 0.34
N PRO A 24 -0.70 -4.32 1.37
CA PRO A 24 -1.26 -5.66 1.19
C PRO A 24 -2.43 -5.66 0.21
N TRP A 25 -2.53 -6.73 -0.58
CA TRP A 25 -3.60 -6.89 -1.58
C TRP A 25 -4.99 -6.73 -0.96
N GLU A 26 -5.20 -7.24 0.26
CA GLU A 26 -6.49 -7.20 0.96
C GLU A 26 -6.95 -5.79 1.30
N VAL A 27 -6.04 -4.82 1.38
CA VAL A 27 -6.37 -3.41 1.61
C VAL A 27 -6.81 -2.79 0.30
N VAL A 28 -5.99 -2.97 -0.74
CA VAL A 28 -6.16 -2.33 -2.04
C VAL A 28 -7.38 -2.88 -2.79
N SER A 29 -7.60 -4.20 -2.72
CA SER A 29 -8.73 -4.85 -3.36
C SER A 29 -10.09 -4.45 -2.78
N ARG A 30 -10.13 -3.93 -1.54
CA ARG A 30 -11.37 -3.44 -0.90
C ARG A 30 -11.80 -2.09 -1.45
N GLU A 31 -10.85 -1.26 -1.87
CA GLU A 31 -11.12 0.07 -2.41
C GLU A 31 -11.49 0.02 -3.90
N TRP A 32 -11.12 -1.07 -4.58
CA TRP A 32 -11.34 -1.20 -6.01
C TRP A 32 -12.77 -1.66 -6.35
N PRO A 33 -13.32 -1.21 -7.50
CA PRO A 33 -14.53 -1.82 -8.04
C PRO A 33 -14.29 -3.30 -8.35
N LYS A 34 -15.38 -4.07 -8.46
CA LYS A 34 -15.32 -5.49 -8.77
C LYS A 34 -14.49 -5.71 -10.05
N ILE A 35 -13.44 -6.51 -9.94
CA ILE A 35 -12.61 -6.89 -11.07
C ILE A 35 -13.44 -7.80 -11.98
N GLU A 36 -13.68 -7.37 -13.22
CA GLU A 36 -14.47 -8.14 -14.21
C GLU A 36 -13.64 -9.24 -14.90
N GLY A 37 -12.32 -9.18 -14.80
CA GLY A 37 -11.38 -10.16 -15.36
C GLY A 37 -10.80 -11.12 -14.31
N ASP A 38 -9.61 -11.66 -14.63
CA ASP A 38 -8.88 -12.55 -13.73
C ASP A 38 -8.28 -11.78 -12.54
N ALA A 39 -8.95 -11.85 -11.39
CA ALA A 39 -8.50 -11.21 -10.16
C ALA A 39 -7.17 -11.76 -9.65
N GLU A 40 -6.83 -13.03 -9.94
CA GLU A 40 -5.58 -13.64 -9.51
C GLU A 40 -4.40 -13.09 -10.31
N LEU A 41 -4.59 -12.84 -11.61
CA LEU A 41 -3.60 -12.17 -12.44
C LEU A 41 -3.32 -10.76 -11.92
N VAL A 42 -4.37 -10.01 -11.58
CA VAL A 42 -4.24 -8.65 -11.05
C VAL A 42 -3.52 -8.65 -9.71
N ARG A 43 -3.88 -9.58 -8.81
CA ARG A 43 -3.20 -9.76 -7.52
C ARG A 43 -1.71 -10.02 -7.70
N ARG A 44 -1.35 -10.95 -8.59
CA ARG A 44 0.07 -11.27 -8.85
C ARG A 44 0.85 -10.06 -9.35
N VAL A 45 0.30 -9.35 -10.33
CA VAL A 45 0.95 -8.14 -10.87
C VAL A 45 1.07 -7.05 -9.81
N TRP A 46 0.05 -6.88 -8.95
CA TRP A 46 0.10 -5.94 -7.84
C TRP A 46 1.22 -6.28 -6.86
N GLU A 47 1.30 -7.53 -6.40
CA GLU A 47 2.31 -7.97 -5.44
C GLU A 47 3.74 -7.85 -6.00
N ASP A 48 3.93 -8.18 -7.28
CA ASP A 48 5.22 -7.99 -7.96
C ASP A 48 5.63 -6.50 -7.97
N LEU A 49 4.69 -5.60 -8.29
CA LEU A 49 4.93 -4.15 -8.30
C LEU A 49 5.16 -3.59 -6.89
N ASP A 50 4.42 -4.05 -5.90
CA ASP A 50 4.51 -3.59 -4.51
C ASP A 50 5.89 -3.93 -3.90
N SER A 51 6.41 -5.12 -4.20
CA SER A 51 7.77 -5.53 -3.83
C SER A 51 8.85 -4.67 -4.49
N MET A 52 8.67 -4.32 -5.77
CA MET A 52 9.56 -3.40 -6.47
C MET A 52 9.49 -1.98 -5.87
N ALA A 53 8.30 -1.50 -5.55
CA ALA A 53 8.09 -0.20 -4.92
C ALA A 53 8.74 -0.13 -3.53
N TYR A 54 8.59 -1.18 -2.72
CA TYR A 54 9.27 -1.30 -1.43
C TYR A 54 10.78 -1.14 -1.59
N THR A 55 11.37 -1.90 -2.52
CA THR A 55 12.81 -1.84 -2.80
C THR A 55 13.22 -0.45 -3.25
N TYR A 56 12.46 0.18 -4.15
CA TYR A 56 12.75 1.53 -4.65
C TYR A 56 12.78 2.58 -3.54
N ILE A 57 11.80 2.55 -2.62
CA ILE A 57 11.75 3.45 -1.46
C ILE A 57 13.04 3.33 -0.66
N TRP A 58 13.49 2.11 -0.35
CA TRP A 58 14.75 1.89 0.38
C TRP A 58 15.98 2.33 -0.39
N GLN A 59 16.03 2.12 -1.71
CA GLN A 59 17.13 2.62 -2.53
C GLN A 59 17.21 4.15 -2.46
N CYS A 60 16.10 4.87 -2.56
CA CYS A 60 16.08 6.32 -2.39
C CYS A 60 16.52 6.79 -1.00
N LEU A 61 16.23 5.99 0.04
CA LEU A 61 16.54 6.31 1.44
C LEU A 61 17.93 5.89 1.92
N LEU A 62 18.63 5.01 1.20
CA LEU A 62 19.92 4.46 1.63
C LEU A 62 21.05 4.71 0.63
N SER A 63 20.75 5.11 -0.61
CA SER A 63 21.75 5.27 -1.68
C SER A 63 22.23 6.72 -1.83
N PHE A 64 22.55 7.37 -0.70
CA PHE A 64 23.14 8.71 -0.67
C PHE A 64 24.44 8.75 0.15
#